data_AF-A0A2K0U0A1-F1
#
_entry.id   AF-A0A2K0U0A1-F1
#
_cell.length_a   1.000
_cell.length_b   1.000
_cell.length_c   1.000
_cell.angle_alpha   90.00
_cell.angle_beta   90.00
_cell.angle_gamma   90.00
#
_symmetry.space_group_name_H-M   'P 1'
#
loop_
_entity.id
_entity.type
_entity.pdbx_description
1 polymer ?
#
loop_
_entity_poly.entity_id
_entity_poly.type
_entity_poly.pdbx_seq_one_letter_code
_entity_poly.pdbx_strand_id
1 'polypeptide(L)'
;MYDLATDATSIQLLREFHDAGRIIVALCHGSAALVNVKLADGSPILAGHHVTGFSNTEEEQATSNGIVPPGMPFSLEDALNKASGDKYEKSSEAWSPHVIVDPSRKLLFGQNPNSAHPLGEKLLEVLTQ
;
A
#
# COMPACT_ATOMS: atom_id res chain seq x y z
N MET A 1 5.31 -9.60 -0.25
CA MET A 1 4.79 -9.78 1.14
C MET A 1 5.75 -10.56 2.04
N TYR A 2 6.49 -11.53 1.50
CA TYR A 2 7.42 -12.36 2.28
C TYR A 2 8.75 -11.67 2.62
N ASP A 3 9.14 -10.72 1.79
CA ASP A 3 10.46 -10.10 1.73
C ASP A 3 10.41 -8.66 2.26
N LEU A 4 10.01 -7.70 1.42
CA LEU A 4 10.13 -6.26 1.67
C LEU A 4 9.32 -5.78 2.88
N ALA A 5 8.30 -6.53 3.28
CA ALA A 5 7.48 -6.23 4.46
C ALA A 5 8.25 -6.42 5.78
N THR A 6 9.32 -7.22 5.79
CA THR A 6 10.12 -7.52 6.99
C THR A 6 11.61 -7.24 6.82
N ASP A 7 12.05 -6.93 5.59
CA ASP A 7 13.43 -6.57 5.30
C ASP A 7 13.83 -5.23 5.94
N ALA A 8 14.89 -5.25 6.75
CA ALA A 8 15.33 -4.09 7.52
C ALA A 8 15.83 -2.95 6.61
N THR A 9 16.43 -3.27 5.46
CA THR A 9 16.91 -2.27 4.49
C THR A 9 15.74 -1.58 3.79
N SER A 10 14.74 -2.33 3.34
CA SER A 10 13.48 -1.82 2.79
C SER A 10 12.80 -0.86 3.76
N ILE A 11 12.63 -1.28 5.02
CA ILE A 11 12.00 -0.47 6.06
C ILE A 11 12.78 0.83 6.30
N GLN A 12 14.11 0.74 6.39
CA GLN A 12 14.96 1.90 6.58
C GLN A 12 14.86 2.88 5.41
N LEU A 13 14.92 2.41 4.17
CA LEU A 13 14.83 3.25 2.97
C LEU A 13 13.48 3.97 2.88
N LEU A 14 12.38 3.28 3.15
CA LEU A 14 11.04 3.89 3.15
C LEU A 14 10.91 4.99 4.20
N ARG A 15 11.48 4.77 5.40
CA ARG A 15 11.54 5.79 6.44
C ARG A 15 12.38 7.00 6.01
N GLU A 16 13.57 6.77 5.47
CA GLU A 16 14.46 7.84 5.00
C GLU A 16 13.82 8.64 3.84
N PHE A 17 13.10 7.98 2.94
CA PHE A 17 12.39 8.63 1.85
C PHE A 17 11.26 9.51 2.36
N HIS A 18 10.47 9.01 3.33
CA HIS A 18 9.44 9.79 3.99
C HIS A 18 10.04 11.01 4.71
N ASP A 19 11.08 10.82 5.52
CA ASP A 19 11.73 11.90 6.29
C ASP A 19 12.35 12.96 5.37
N ALA A 20 12.83 12.57 4.19
CA ALA A 20 13.32 13.47 3.15
C ALA A 20 12.21 14.11 2.29
N GLY A 21 10.93 13.89 2.63
CA GLY A 21 9.79 14.41 1.88
C GLY A 21 9.74 13.93 0.43
N ARG A 22 10.17 12.69 0.17
CA ARG A 22 10.08 12.04 -1.14
C ARG A 22 8.72 11.40 -1.33
N ILE A 23 8.34 11.23 -2.60
CA ILE A 23 7.11 10.53 -2.96
C ILE A 23 7.34 9.02 -2.80
N ILE A 24 6.38 8.35 -2.17
CA ILE A 24 6.33 6.89 -2.08
C ILE A 24 5.05 6.41 -2.75
N VAL A 25 5.18 5.47 -3.67
CA VAL A 25 4.06 4.91 -4.43
C VAL A 25 4.03 3.40 -4.24
N ALA A 26 2.85 2.87 -3.91
CA ALA A 26 2.65 1.44 -3.75
C ALA A 26 1.40 0.96 -4.51
N LEU A 27 1.47 -0.23 -5.08
CA LEU A 27 0.39 -0.83 -5.88
C LEU A 27 0.17 -2.28 -5.45
N CYS A 28 -1.09 -2.73 -5.37
CA CYS A 28 -1.42 -4.14 -5.10
C CYS A 28 -0.77 -4.60 -3.78
N HIS A 29 -0.02 -5.71 -3.80
CA HIS A 29 0.76 -6.20 -2.66
C HIS A 29 2.03 -5.41 -2.35
N GLY A 30 2.44 -4.45 -3.20
CA GLY A 30 3.59 -3.59 -2.93
C GLY A 30 3.38 -2.73 -1.67
N SER A 31 2.13 -2.43 -1.33
CA SER A 31 1.74 -1.75 -0.09
C SER A 31 2.16 -2.51 1.17
N ALA A 32 2.40 -3.83 1.08
CA ALA A 32 2.94 -4.64 2.16
C ALA A 32 4.29 -4.14 2.68
N ALA A 33 5.10 -3.47 1.85
CA ALA A 33 6.39 -2.94 2.28
C ALA A 33 6.26 -1.84 3.36
N LEU A 34 5.09 -1.19 3.45
CA LEU A 34 4.84 -0.07 4.37
C LEU A 34 4.25 -0.49 5.72
N VAL A 35 3.72 -1.72 5.86
CA VAL A 35 2.92 -2.12 7.04
C VAL A 35 3.70 -2.08 8.35
N ASN A 36 5.02 -2.30 8.29
CA ASN A 36 5.90 -2.33 9.46
C ASN A 36 6.81 -1.09 9.57
N VAL A 37 6.68 -0.12 8.67
CA VAL A 37 7.51 1.09 8.69
C VAL A 37 7.03 2.02 9.81
N LYS A 38 7.96 2.43 10.67
CA LYS A 38 7.73 3.34 11.80
C LYS A 38 8.54 4.63 11.64
N LEU A 39 7.95 5.75 12.04
CA LEU A 39 8.59 7.05 12.08
C LEU A 39 9.53 7.17 13.28
N ALA A 40 10.25 8.30 13.37
CA ALA A 40 11.19 8.58 14.47
C ALA A 40 10.57 8.48 15.87
N ASP A 41 9.29 8.85 16.00
CA ASP A 41 8.52 8.80 17.24
C ASP A 41 7.95 7.39 17.53
N GLY A 42 8.22 6.41 16.67
CA GLY A 42 7.73 5.03 16.78
C GLY A 42 6.32 4.82 16.25
N SER A 43 5.63 5.87 15.78
CA SER A 43 4.31 5.75 15.17
C SER A 43 4.40 5.06 13.78
N PRO A 44 3.38 4.29 13.36
CA PRO A 44 3.33 3.75 12.00
C PRO A 44 3.32 4.88 10.94
N ILE A 45 4.04 4.69 9.84
CA ILE A 45 4.03 5.67 8.72
C ILE A 45 2.63 5.91 8.16
N LEU A 46 1.73 4.93 8.27
CA LEU A 46 0.37 4.97 7.75
C LEU A 46 -0.64 5.55 8.76
N ALA A 47 -0.26 5.77 10.02
CA ALA A 47 -1.21 6.07 11.09
C ALA A 47 -2.02 7.34 10.82
N GLY A 48 -3.35 7.19 10.78
CA GLY A 48 -4.31 8.26 10.53
C GLY A 48 -4.55 8.59 9.06
N HIS A 49 -3.93 7.89 8.12
CA HIS A 49 -3.99 8.18 6.69
C HIS A 49 -4.76 7.14 5.91
N HIS A 50 -5.46 7.57 4.87
CA HIS A 50 -6.20 6.70 3.98
C HIS A 50 -5.23 5.88 3.13
N VAL A 51 -5.45 4.56 3.06
CA VAL A 51 -4.57 3.62 2.36
C VAL A 51 -5.39 2.60 1.58
N THR A 52 -4.81 2.09 0.50
CA THR A 52 -5.37 0.95 -0.23
C THR A 52 -4.27 -0.01 -0.67
N GLY A 53 -4.68 -1.19 -1.11
CA GLY A 53 -3.86 -2.32 -1.49
C GLY A 53 -4.77 -3.51 -1.76
N PHE A 54 -4.19 -4.62 -2.22
CA PHE A 54 -4.99 -5.78 -2.64
C PHE A 54 -5.92 -6.25 -1.52
N SER A 55 -7.20 -6.40 -1.84
CA SER A 55 -8.24 -6.71 -0.86
C SER A 55 -8.30 -8.21 -0.54
N ASN A 56 -8.90 -8.54 0.61
CA ASN A 56 -9.10 -9.93 1.01
C ASN A 56 -9.97 -10.71 0.00
N THR A 57 -10.96 -10.03 -0.59
CA THR A 57 -11.81 -10.62 -1.63
C THR A 57 -11.03 -10.93 -2.90
N GLU A 58 -10.13 -10.03 -3.31
CA GLU A 58 -9.27 -10.27 -4.48
C GLU A 58 -8.24 -11.37 -4.19
N GLU A 59 -7.69 -11.45 -2.97
CA GLU A 59 -6.78 -12.51 -2.53
C GLU A 59 -7.44 -13.89 -2.59
N GLU A 60 -8.67 -14.02 -2.10
CA GLU A 60 -9.44 -15.27 -2.14
C GLU A 60 -9.69 -15.72 -3.59
N GLN A 61 -10.11 -14.80 -4.46
CA GLN A 61 -10.37 -15.09 -5.87
C GLN A 61 -9.09 -15.47 -6.63
N ALA A 62 -8.00 -14.72 -6.41
CA ALA A 62 -6.72 -14.97 -7.06
C ALA A 62 -6.12 -16.31 -6.61
N THR A 63 -6.27 -16.66 -5.33
CA THR A 63 -5.84 -17.96 -4.80
C THR A 63 -6.66 -19.10 -5.38
N SER A 64 -8.00 -18.96 -5.41
CA SER A 64 -8.92 -19.97 -5.95
C SER A 64 -8.69 -20.24 -7.44
N ASN A 65 -8.28 -19.21 -8.19
CA ASN A 65 -7.95 -19.31 -9.60
C ASN A 65 -6.48 -19.71 -9.87
N GLY A 66 -5.69 -19.98 -8.83
CA GLY A 66 -4.27 -20.39 -8.96
C GLY A 66 -3.33 -19.29 -9.45
N ILE A 67 -3.75 -18.02 -9.41
CA ILE A 67 -2.93 -16.86 -9.76
C ILE A 67 -1.95 -16.56 -8.63
N VAL A 68 -2.43 -16.65 -7.39
CA VAL A 68 -1.65 -16.40 -6.17
C VAL A 68 -1.51 -17.72 -5.40
N PRO A 69 -0.31 -18.10 -4.92
CA PRO A 69 -0.16 -19.29 -4.11
C PRO A 69 -0.86 -19.13 -2.75
N PRO A 70 -1.43 -20.20 -2.19
CA PRO A 70 -1.93 -20.17 -0.82
C PRO A 70 -0.79 -19.93 0.17
N GLY A 71 -1.13 -19.48 1.38
CA GLY A 71 -0.18 -19.34 2.48
C GLY A 71 0.54 -17.99 2.54
N MET A 72 -0.10 -16.91 2.08
CA MET A 72 0.40 -15.57 2.34
C MET A 72 0.66 -15.34 3.83
N PRO A 73 1.76 -14.64 4.20
CA PRO A 73 2.24 -14.59 5.57
C PRO A 73 1.31 -13.79 6.50
N PHE A 74 0.45 -12.95 5.93
CA PHE A 74 -0.58 -12.18 6.63
C PHE A 74 -1.63 -11.70 5.62
N SER A 75 -2.77 -11.24 6.13
CA SER A 75 -3.81 -10.55 5.36
C SER A 75 -3.41 -9.10 5.11
N LEU A 76 -3.26 -8.71 3.84
CA LEU A 76 -2.79 -7.36 3.49
C LEU A 76 -3.78 -6.27 3.88
N GLU A 77 -5.06 -6.47 3.56
CA GLU A 77 -6.14 -5.54 3.92
C GLU A 77 -6.17 -5.32 5.44
N ASP A 78 -6.11 -6.39 6.24
CA ASP A 78 -6.19 -6.26 7.70
C ASP A 78 -4.94 -5.58 8.29
N ALA A 79 -3.76 -5.89 7.74
CA ALA A 79 -2.50 -5.26 8.14
C ALA A 79 -2.46 -3.77 7.80
N LEU A 80 -2.92 -3.39 6.60
CA LEU A 80 -3.05 -1.99 6.19
C LEU A 80 -4.06 -1.25 7.06
N ASN A 81 -5.23 -1.85 7.29
CA ASN A 81 -6.28 -1.25 8.11
C ASN A 81 -5.80 -1.01 9.56
N LYS A 82 -5.09 -1.98 10.15
CA LYS A 82 -4.48 -1.83 11.47
C LYS A 82 -3.39 -0.76 11.50
N ALA A 83 -2.48 -0.77 10.53
CA ALA A 83 -1.36 0.19 10.47
C ALA A 83 -1.83 1.62 10.24
N SER A 84 -2.96 1.80 9.53
CA SER A 84 -3.54 3.10 9.23
C SER A 84 -4.50 3.62 10.31
N GLY A 85 -4.92 2.78 11.25
CA GLY A 85 -5.89 3.16 12.28
C GLY A 85 -7.32 3.20 11.72
N ASP A 86 -7.74 2.10 11.09
CA ASP A 86 -9.06 1.91 10.50
C ASP A 86 -9.37 2.83 9.30
N LYS A 87 -8.35 3.05 8.46
CA LYS A 87 -8.42 3.93 7.28
C LYS A 87 -8.12 3.20 5.96
N TYR A 88 -8.24 1.88 5.93
CA TYR A 88 -8.17 1.14 4.67
C TYR A 88 -9.43 1.39 3.85
N GLU A 89 -9.26 1.66 2.55
CA GLU A 89 -10.34 1.77 1.59
C GLU A 89 -10.12 0.81 0.41
N LYS A 90 -11.23 0.39 -0.19
CA LYS A 90 -11.27 -0.43 -1.40
C LYS A 90 -12.45 -0.05 -2.28
N SER A 91 -12.36 -0.36 -3.56
CA SER A 91 -13.48 -0.32 -4.49
C SER A 91 -14.63 -1.19 -4.00
N SER A 92 -15.86 -0.79 -4.34
CA SER A 92 -17.07 -1.58 -4.06
C SER A 92 -17.10 -2.91 -4.80
N GLU A 93 -16.44 -2.98 -5.96
CA GLU A 93 -16.32 -4.17 -6.79
C GLU A 93 -14.86 -4.63 -6.83
N ALA A 94 -14.61 -5.92 -6.62
CA ALA A 94 -13.27 -6.51 -6.74
C ALA A 94 -12.70 -6.25 -8.15
N TRP A 95 -11.39 -6.01 -8.23
CA TRP A 95 -10.66 -5.70 -9.47
C TRP A 95 -11.00 -4.35 -10.10
N SER A 96 -11.98 -3.59 -9.60
CA SER A 96 -12.18 -2.22 -10.07
C SER A 96 -11.01 -1.33 -9.65
N PRO A 97 -10.58 -0.37 -10.49
CA PRO A 97 -9.49 0.53 -10.15
C PRO A 97 -9.87 1.42 -8.97
N HIS A 98 -8.96 1.53 -8.01
CA HIS A 98 -9.07 2.43 -6.87
C HIS A 98 -7.68 2.96 -6.51
N VAL A 99 -7.58 4.28 -6.34
CA VAL A 99 -6.35 5.02 -6.10
C VAL A 99 -6.57 6.01 -4.96
N ILE A 100 -5.63 6.06 -4.03
CA ILE A 100 -5.60 7.05 -2.95
C ILE A 100 -4.34 7.88 -3.11
N VAL A 101 -4.48 9.19 -2.98
CA VAL A 101 -3.39 10.16 -2.97
C VAL A 101 -3.47 10.92 -1.66
N ASP A 102 -2.43 10.79 -0.83
CA ASP A 102 -2.20 11.66 0.33
C ASP A 102 -1.10 12.66 -0.01
N PRO A 103 -1.46 13.89 -0.43
CA PRO A 103 -0.48 14.90 -0.79
C PRO A 103 0.29 15.43 0.43
N SER A 104 -0.27 15.32 1.65
CA SER A 104 0.37 15.83 2.87
C SER A 104 1.60 15.02 3.25
N ARG A 105 1.58 13.70 2.98
CA ARG A 105 2.72 12.79 3.20
C ARG A 105 3.38 12.29 1.92
N LYS A 106 2.92 12.75 0.76
CA LYS A 106 3.40 12.30 -0.57
C LYS A 106 3.34 10.77 -0.71
N LEU A 107 2.26 10.17 -0.19
CA LEU A 107 1.99 8.74 -0.30
C LEU A 107 0.90 8.51 -1.34
N LEU A 108 1.14 7.59 -2.27
CA LEU A 108 0.16 7.19 -3.27
C LEU A 108 -0.03 5.67 -3.24
N PHE A 109 -1.28 5.23 -3.31
CA PHE A 109 -1.65 3.82 -3.26
C PHE A 109 -2.57 3.47 -4.42
N GLY A 110 -2.35 2.30 -5.03
CA GLY A 110 -3.29 1.65 -5.94
C GLY A 110 -3.68 0.28 -5.43
N GLN A 111 -4.99 -0.03 -5.46
CA GLN A 111 -5.52 -1.26 -4.88
C GLN A 111 -5.05 -2.54 -5.59
N ASN A 112 -5.15 -2.62 -6.91
CA ASN A 112 -4.95 -3.86 -7.68
C ASN A 112 -4.30 -3.53 -9.05
N PRO A 113 -4.01 -4.52 -9.92
CA PRO A 113 -3.36 -4.26 -11.21
C PRO A 113 -4.11 -3.26 -12.10
N ASN A 114 -5.45 -3.20 -12.03
CA ASN A 114 -6.24 -2.25 -12.81
C ASN A 114 -6.08 -0.80 -12.31
N SER A 115 -5.62 -0.60 -11.07
CA SER A 115 -5.23 0.71 -10.55
C SER A 115 -3.89 1.23 -11.12
N ALA A 116 -3.10 0.43 -11.82
CA ALA A 116 -1.74 0.82 -12.22
C ALA A 116 -1.71 2.07 -13.12
N HIS A 117 -2.57 2.11 -14.14
CA HIS A 117 -2.66 3.24 -15.06
C HIS A 117 -3.12 4.53 -14.38
N PRO A 118 -4.29 4.58 -13.68
CA PRO A 118 -4.72 5.80 -13.00
C PRO A 118 -3.77 6.22 -11.86
N LEU A 119 -3.08 5.27 -11.21
CA LEU A 119 -2.04 5.59 -10.22
C LEU A 119 -0.87 6.32 -10.87
N GLY A 120 -0.47 5.90 -12.08
CA GLY A 120 0.57 6.57 -12.87
C GLY A 120 0.19 7.99 -13.28
N GLU A 121 -1.06 8.21 -13.70
CA GLU A 121 -1.58 9.55 -13.99
C GLU A 121 -1.51 10.45 -12.75
N LYS A 122 -1.94 9.94 -11.58
CA LYS A 122 -1.84 10.67 -10.31
C LYS A 122 -0.41 10.96 -9.87
N LEU A 123 0.51 10.03 -10.10
CA LEU A 123 1.93 10.27 -9.85
C LEU A 123 2.46 11.40 -10.75
N LEU A 124 2.12 11.40 -12.03
CA LEU A 124 2.53 12.47 -12.95
C LEU A 124 2.00 13.83 -12.49
N GLU A 125 0.72 13.91 -12.11
CA GLU A 125 0.10 15.14 -11.57
C GLU A 125 0.90 15.68 -10.36
N VAL A 126 1.28 14.82 -9.42
CA VAL A 126 2.05 15.20 -8.22
C VAL A 126 3.48 15.62 -8.55
N LEU A 127 4.11 15.04 -9.59
CA LEU A 127 5.48 15.37 -9.99
C LEU A 127 5.60 16.70 -10.75
N THR A 128 4.50 17.17 -11.34
CA THR A 128 4.49 18.38 -12.18
C THR A 128 3.91 19.61 -11.51
N GLN A 129 3.57 19.52 -10.22
CA GLN A 129 3.17 20.66 -9.37
C GLN A 129 4.39 21.32 -8.74
#